data_AF-E2AHZ1-F1
#
_entry.id   AF-E2AHZ1-F1
#
_cell.length_a   1.000
_cell.length_b   1.000
_cell.length_c   1.000
_cell.angle_alpha   90.00
_cell.angle_beta   90.00
_cell.angle_gamma   90.00
#
_symmetry.space_group_name_H-M   'P 1'
#
loop_
_entity.id
_entity.type
_entity.pdbx_description
1 polymer ?
#
loop_
_entity_poly.entity_id
_entity_poly.type
_entity_poly.pdbx_seq_one_letter_code
_entity_poly.pdbx_strand_id
1 'polypeptide(L)'
;MWQVYSFSVLILIVVFSTYCSTVNETMFVNATKSKLKILGIFGHLGKSHFDMFKPLLEELARRGHEVTVVSYFPRTDDAKAKEPLPNYKDINLVEN
;
A
#
# COMPACT_ATOMS: atom_id res chain seq x y z
N MET A 1 43.39 26.49 -36.41
CA MET A 1 43.57 25.22 -35.66
C MET A 1 42.84 25.21 -34.31
N TRP A 2 42.93 26.24 -33.46
CA TRP A 2 42.23 26.28 -32.16
C TRP A 2 40.68 26.17 -32.24
N GLN A 3 40.07 26.85 -33.22
CA GLN A 3 38.62 26.83 -33.44
C GLN A 3 38.08 25.41 -33.70
N VAL A 4 38.76 24.59 -34.51
CA VAL A 4 38.29 23.23 -34.83
C VAL A 4 38.39 22.27 -33.65
N TYR A 5 39.39 22.44 -32.78
CA TYR A 5 39.49 21.65 -31.53
C TYR A 5 38.40 22.03 -30.53
N SER A 6 38.05 23.31 -30.45
CA SER A 6 36.99 23.80 -29.57
C SER A 6 35.62 23.23 -29.95
N PHE A 7 35.30 23.14 -31.25
CA PHE A 7 34.07 22.50 -31.73
C PHE A 7 34.06 20.99 -31.50
N SER A 8 35.19 20.31 -31.75
CA SER A 8 35.29 18.85 -31.52
C SER A 8 35.12 18.47 -30.05
N VAL A 9 35.68 19.26 -29.12
CA VAL A 9 35.50 19.03 -27.67
C VAL A 9 34.05 19.30 -27.24
N LEU A 10 33.41 20.34 -27.79
CA LEU A 10 32.01 20.66 -27.48
C LEU A 10 31.06 19.54 -27.94
N ILE A 11 31.29 18.98 -29.12
CA ILE A 11 30.50 17.85 -29.66
C ILE A 11 30.65 16.61 -28.79
N LEU A 12 31.87 16.29 -28.32
CA LEU A 12 32.10 15.14 -27.44
C LEU A 12 31.41 15.30 -26.07
N ILE A 13 31.40 16.51 -25.50
CA ILE A 13 30.71 16.81 -24.23
C ILE A 13 29.19 16.66 -24.38
N VAL A 14 28.62 17.14 -25.49
CA VAL A 14 27.18 17.00 -25.77
C VAL A 14 26.81 15.52 -25.95
N VAL A 15 27.60 14.75 -26.70
CA VAL A 15 27.36 13.31 -26.90
C VAL A 15 27.43 12.54 -25.57
N PHE A 16 28.42 12.82 -24.71
CA PHE A 16 28.56 12.18 -23.39
C PHE A 16 27.42 12.56 -22.43
N SER A 17 26.94 13.80 -22.47
CA SER A 17 25.80 14.27 -21.67
C SER A 17 24.48 13.65 -22.12
N THR A 18 24.27 13.49 -23.43
CA THR A 18 23.05 12.84 -23.97
C THR A 18 23.02 11.33 -23.75
N TYR A 19 24.18 10.67 -23.65
CA TYR A 19 24.26 9.24 -23.31
C TYR A 19 23.77 8.93 -21.88
N CYS A 20 23.82 9.92 -20.98
CA CYS A 20 23.36 9.76 -19.59
C CYS A 20 21.84 9.84 -19.41
N SER A 21 21.07 10.21 -20.44
CA SER A 21 19.64 10.55 -20.27
C SER A 21 18.64 9.52 -20.82
N THR A 22 19.04 8.28 -21.11
CA THR A 22 18.12 7.25 -21.67
C THR A 22 17.97 5.97 -20.83
N VAL A 23 18.31 6.02 -19.54
CA VAL A 23 17.88 5.00 -18.56
C VAL A 23 16.79 5.57 -17.66
N ASN A 24 15.69 6.01 -18.26
CA ASN A 24 14.48 6.36 -17.53
C ASN A 24 13.25 5.60 -18.06
N GLU A 25 13.45 4.35 -18.47
CA GLU A 25 12.37 3.37 -18.57
C GLU A 25 11.96 3.01 -17.15
N THR A 26 11.18 3.91 -16.57
CA THR A 26 10.36 3.74 -15.38
C THR A 26 9.33 2.66 -15.67
N MET A 27 9.76 1.39 -15.77
CA MET A 27 8.92 0.23 -15.44
C MET A 27 8.69 0.18 -13.92
N PHE A 28 8.35 1.30 -13.31
CA PHE A 28 7.57 1.28 -12.11
C PHE A 28 6.16 1.19 -12.62
N VAL A 29 5.58 -0.02 -12.56
CA VAL A 29 4.12 -0.19 -12.61
C VAL A 29 3.57 0.98 -11.82
N ASN A 30 2.85 1.89 -12.49
CA ASN A 30 2.04 2.89 -11.83
C ASN A 30 0.94 2.11 -11.11
N ALA A 31 1.33 1.45 -10.02
CA ALA A 31 0.47 0.78 -9.10
C ALA A 31 -0.25 1.91 -8.38
N THR A 32 -1.24 2.48 -9.06
CA THR A 32 -2.33 3.16 -8.38
C THR A 32 -2.71 2.22 -7.25
N LYS A 33 -2.42 2.64 -6.01
CA LYS A 33 -2.66 1.82 -4.82
C LYS A 33 -4.16 1.70 -4.69
N SER A 34 -4.75 0.69 -5.33
CA SER A 34 -6.19 0.57 -5.46
C SER A 34 -6.78 0.32 -4.08
N LYS A 35 -7.67 1.21 -3.66
CA LYS A 35 -8.44 1.03 -2.43
C LYS A 35 -9.49 -0.04 -2.68
N LEU A 36 -9.27 -1.22 -2.12
CA LEU A 36 -10.18 -2.36 -2.22
C LEU A 36 -11.24 -2.31 -1.11
N LYS A 37 -12.40 -2.90 -1.39
CA LYS A 37 -13.43 -3.20 -0.40
C LYS A 37 -13.39 -4.69 -0.09
N ILE A 38 -13.06 -5.03 1.15
CA ILE A 38 -12.78 -6.39 1.61
C ILE A 38 -13.82 -6.75 2.66
N LEU A 39 -14.48 -7.90 2.47
CA LEU A 39 -15.44 -8.46 3.41
C LEU A 39 -14.86 -9.75 3.99
N GLY A 40 -14.68 -9.79 5.31
CA GLY A 40 -14.31 -10.98 6.06
C GLY A 40 -15.48 -11.51 6.87
N ILE A 41 -15.84 -12.79 6.69
CA ILE A 41 -16.93 -13.43 7.43
C ILE A 41 -16.35 -14.55 8.28
N PHE A 42 -16.47 -14.41 9.60
CA PHE A 42 -15.92 -15.33 10.60
C PHE A 42 -17.03 -15.79 11.56
N GLY A 43 -17.80 -16.78 11.14
CA GLY A 43 -18.94 -17.32 11.89
C GLY A 43 -18.59 -18.39 12.94
N HIS A 44 -17.31 -18.61 13.23
CA HIS A 44 -16.88 -19.58 14.25
C HIS A 44 -16.74 -18.92 15.62
N LEU A 45 -17.27 -19.57 16.67
CA LEU A 45 -17.30 -19.07 18.05
C LEU A 45 -15.96 -19.18 18.80
N GLY A 46 -14.94 -19.77 18.18
CA GLY A 46 -13.60 -19.91 18.77
C GLY A 46 -12.77 -18.64 18.62
N LYS A 47 -12.44 -17.96 19.73
CA LYS A 47 -11.60 -16.75 19.72
C LYS A 47 -10.25 -16.97 19.03
N SER A 48 -9.63 -18.13 19.24
CA SER A 48 -8.35 -18.49 18.60
C SER A 48 -8.43 -18.54 17.07
N HIS A 49 -9.55 -18.99 16.50
CA HIS A 49 -9.75 -18.95 15.05
C HIS A 49 -9.82 -17.53 14.53
N PHE A 50 -10.44 -16.60 15.26
CA PHE A 50 -10.51 -15.21 14.85
C PHE A 50 -9.19 -14.46 15.06
N ASP A 51 -8.54 -14.66 16.21
CA ASP A 51 -7.30 -13.98 16.58
C ASP A 51 -6.18 -14.22 15.56
N MET A 52 -6.19 -15.37 14.87
CA MET A 52 -5.23 -15.66 13.80
C MET A 52 -5.40 -14.74 12.58
N PHE A 53 -6.63 -14.36 12.23
CA PHE A 53 -6.91 -13.47 11.08
C PHE A 53 -6.88 -11.99 11.44
N LYS A 54 -7.17 -11.64 12.70
CA LYS A 54 -7.27 -10.25 13.16
C LYS A 54 -6.07 -9.37 12.73
N PRO A 55 -4.79 -9.78 12.93
CA PRO A 55 -3.65 -8.96 12.52
C PRO A 55 -3.60 -8.69 11.01
N LEU A 56 -4.01 -9.65 10.19
CA LEU A 56 -4.08 -9.48 8.74
C LEU A 56 -5.16 -8.46 8.36
N LEU A 57 -6.34 -8.54 8.98
CA LEU A 57 -7.46 -7.62 8.70
C LEU A 57 -7.11 -6.18 9.13
N GLU A 58 -6.47 -6.02 10.28
CA GLU A 58 -6.00 -4.71 10.77
C GLU A 58 -4.90 -4.14 9.85
N GLU A 59 -3.98 -4.97 9.35
CA GLU A 59 -2.94 -4.55 8.42
C GLU A 59 -3.50 -4.18 7.03
N LEU A 60 -4.54 -4.85 6.55
CA LEU A 60 -5.26 -4.46 5.33
C LEU A 60 -5.89 -3.07 5.49
N ALA A 61 -6.51 -2.79 6.65
CA ALA A 61 -6.98 -1.45 6.95
C ALA A 61 -5.82 -0.44 7.04
N ARG A 62 -4.70 -0.78 7.69
CA ARG A 62 -3.50 0.08 7.76
C ARG A 62 -2.93 0.43 6.38
N ARG A 63 -3.05 -0.49 5.41
CA ARG A 63 -2.64 -0.26 4.02
C ARG A 63 -3.62 0.61 3.22
N GLY A 64 -4.79 0.92 3.79
CA GLY A 64 -5.77 1.84 3.23
C GLY A 64 -7.00 1.18 2.62
N HIS A 65 -7.14 -0.16 2.69
CA HIS A 65 -8.30 -0.88 2.17
C HIS A 65 -9.53 -0.67 3.08
N GLU A 66 -10.75 -0.67 2.54
CA GLU A 66 -11.97 -0.71 3.35
C GLU A 66 -12.23 -2.15 3.77
N VAL A 67 -12.19 -2.42 5.08
CA VAL A 67 -12.36 -3.76 5.62
C VAL A 67 -13.64 -3.81 6.44
N THR A 68 -14.57 -4.68 6.08
CA THR A 68 -15.76 -4.99 6.89
C THR A 68 -15.63 -6.42 7.41
N VAL A 69 -15.76 -6.60 8.71
CA VAL A 69 -15.54 -7.88 9.39
C VAL A 69 -16.79 -8.27 10.14
N VAL A 70 -17.38 -9.39 9.75
CA VAL A 70 -18.50 -10.02 10.44
C VAL A 70 -17.93 -11.10 11.35
N SER A 71 -18.03 -10.94 12.67
CA SER A 71 -17.51 -11.91 13.63
C SER A 71 -18.19 -11.79 15.01
N TYR A 72 -17.93 -12.77 15.88
CA TYR A 72 -18.31 -12.70 17.31
C TYR A 72 -17.35 -11.85 18.14
N PHE A 73 -16.29 -11.32 17.54
CA PHE A 73 -15.16 -10.72 18.25
C PHE A 73 -14.80 -9.34 17.65
N PRO A 74 -15.68 -8.33 17.80
CA PRO A 74 -15.38 -6.99 17.31
C PRO A 74 -14.15 -6.39 18.02
N ARG A 75 -13.50 -5.39 17.41
CA ARG A 75 -12.46 -4.62 18.11
C ARG A 75 -13.08 -3.96 19.35
N THR A 76 -12.41 -4.09 20.50
CA THR A 76 -12.84 -3.46 21.75
C THR A 76 -12.70 -1.94 21.67
N ASP A 77 -13.45 -1.20 22.49
CA ASP A 77 -13.41 0.26 22.49
C ASP A 77 -12.02 0.79 22.87
N ASP A 78 -11.35 0.17 23.84
CA ASP A 78 -9.96 0.48 24.19
C ASP A 78 -9.00 0.25 23.00
N ALA A 79 -9.20 -0.81 22.23
CA ALA A 79 -8.39 -1.10 21.06
C ALA A 79 -8.63 -0.09 19.93
N LYS A 80 -9.90 0.34 19.73
CA LYS A 80 -10.26 1.40 18.77
C LYS A 80 -9.69 2.75 19.18
N ALA A 81 -9.69 3.07 20.48
CA ALA A 81 -9.13 4.30 21.01
C ALA A 81 -7.60 4.33 20.91
N LYS A 82 -6.93 3.20 21.21
CA LYS A 82 -5.47 3.06 21.13
C LYS A 82 -4.97 3.10 19.68
N GLU A 83 -5.68 2.43 18.77
CA GLU A 83 -5.37 2.44 17.34
C GLU A 83 -6.64 2.61 16.51
N PRO A 84 -6.96 3.88 16.17
CA PRO A 84 -8.08 4.20 15.29
C PRO A 84 -7.82 3.69 13.87
N LEU A 85 -8.68 2.78 13.39
CA LEU A 85 -8.69 2.33 12.00
C LEU A 85 -10.02 2.77 11.36
N PRO A 86 -10.09 3.98 10.77
CA PRO A 86 -11.35 4.58 10.31
C PRO A 86 -12.02 3.81 9.14
N ASN A 87 -11.26 2.97 8.47
CA ASN A 87 -11.65 2.12 7.35
C ASN A 87 -11.83 0.64 7.74
N TYR A 88 -11.89 0.34 9.04
CA TYR A 88 -12.19 -1.00 9.57
C TYR A 88 -13.55 -0.96 10.26
N LYS A 89 -14.51 -1.75 9.77
CA LYS A 89 -15.88 -1.83 10.30
C LYS A 89 -16.14 -3.23 10.86
N ASP A 90 -16.46 -3.31 12.14
CA ASP A 90 -16.96 -4.54 12.76
C ASP A 90 -18.49 -4.67 12.61
N ILE A 91 -18.96 -5.88 12.36
CA ILE A 91 -20.36 -6.31 12.44
C ILE A 91 -20.39 -7.43 13.47
N ASN A 92 -20.94 -7.14 14.65
CA ASN A 92 -21.02 -8.09 15.76
C ASN A 92 -22.15 -9.09 15.50
N LEU A 93 -21.85 -10.39 15.61
CA LEU A 93 -22.83 -11.48 15.50
C LEU A 93 -23.63 -11.75 16.78
N VAL A 94 -23.24 -11.16 17.91
CA VAL A 94 -23.91 -11.35 19.21
C VAL A 94 -25.06 -10.38 19.42
N GLU A 95 -25.01 -9.20 18.80
CA GLU A 95 -25.99 -8.14 18.99
C GLU A 95 -27.01 -8.17 17.83
N ASN A 96 -28.23 -8.62 18.14
CA ASN A 96 -29.38 -8.59 17.25
C ASN A 96 -30.53 -7.84 17.94
#